data_AF-A0A3D0MDC1-F1
#
_entry.id   AF-A0A3D0MDC1-F1
#
_cell.length_a   1.000
_cell.length_b   1.000
_cell.length_c   1.000
_cell.angle_alpha   90.00
_cell.angle_beta   90.00
_cell.angle_gamma   90.00
#
_symmetry.space_group_name_H-M   'P 1'
#
loop_
_entity.id
_entity.type
_entity.pdbx_description
1 polymer ?
#
loop_
_entity_poly.entity_id
_entity_poly.type
_entity_poly.pdbx_seq_one_letter_code
_entity_poly.pdbx_strand_id
1 'polypeptide(L)'
;MDLRDVVGSSVEPLRFQAQEKGLAFNQLVENDLPAWIKGDSARLLQVVLNLVGNAVKSTNSGEVSVIVDTALERICTKISDIGIGIPTKAQASLFEPYVQASKTLP
;
A
#
# COMPACT_ATOMS: atom_id res chain seq x y z
N MET A 1 -2.50 -1.98 -19.21
CA MET A 1 -1.33 -1.80 -18.34
C MET A 1 -0.85 -3.16 -17.89
N ASP A 2 0.47 -3.33 -17.79
CA ASP A 2 1.07 -4.43 -17.05
C ASP A 2 1.02 -4.07 -15.55
N LEU A 3 0.36 -4.90 -14.75
CA LEU A 3 0.17 -4.64 -13.33
C LEU A 3 1.47 -4.76 -12.54
N ARG A 4 2.36 -5.67 -12.95
CA ARG A 4 3.65 -5.91 -12.30
C ARG A 4 4.53 -4.67 -12.42
N ASP A 5 4.56 -4.06 -13.61
CA ASP A 5 5.30 -2.82 -13.86
C ASP A 5 4.72 -1.65 -13.08
N VAL A 6 3.40 -1.50 -13.03
CA VAL A 6 2.73 -0.41 -12.30
C VAL A 6 3.00 -0.51 -10.80
N VAL A 7 2.86 -1.71 -10.21
CA VAL A 7 3.11 -1.91 -8.78
C VAL A 7 4.60 -1.82 -8.46
N GLY A 8 5.47 -2.42 -9.28
CA GLY A 8 6.93 -2.30 -9.13
C GLY A 8 7.40 -0.84 -9.12
N SER A 9 7.01 -0.08 -10.15
CA SER A 9 7.43 1.32 -10.29
C SER A 9 6.88 2.23 -9.18
N SER A 10 5.69 1.94 -8.65
CA SER A 10 5.09 2.74 -7.58
C SER A 10 5.72 2.50 -6.22
N VAL A 11 6.17 1.28 -5.92
CA VAL A 11 6.71 0.96 -4.59
C VAL A 11 8.21 1.20 -4.45
N GLU A 12 8.95 1.33 -5.54
CA GLU A 12 10.42 1.43 -5.49
C GLU A 12 10.94 2.64 -4.69
N PRO A 13 10.41 3.87 -4.85
CA PRO A 13 10.82 4.99 -4.00
C PRO A 13 10.51 4.75 -2.51
N LEU A 14 9.42 4.03 -2.22
CA LEU A 14 8.96 3.74 -0.86
C LEU A 14 9.76 2.60 -0.22
N ARG A 15 10.25 1.66 -1.02
CA ARG A 15 11.22 0.64 -0.61
C ARG A 15 12.49 1.30 -0.09
N PHE A 16 13.02 2.27 -0.82
CA PHE A 16 14.21 3.02 -0.38
C PHE A 16 13.96 3.74 0.96
N GLN A 17 12.85 4.45 1.09
CA GLN A 17 12.47 5.10 2.35
C GLN A 17 12.30 4.11 3.52
N ALA A 18 11.72 2.93 3.26
CA ALA A 18 11.57 1.89 4.26
C ALA A 18 12.95 1.37 4.72
N GLN A 19 13.87 1.16 3.78
CA GLN A 19 15.25 0.75 4.07
C GLN A 19 16.00 1.80 4.90
N GLU A 20 15.85 3.09 4.60
CA GLU A 20 16.45 4.18 5.40
C GLU A 20 15.92 4.19 6.84
N LYS A 21 14.66 3.78 7.06
CA LYS A 21 14.08 3.60 8.40
C LYS A 21 14.44 2.27 9.06
N GLY A 22 15.19 1.39 8.39
CA GLY A 22 15.50 0.05 8.89
C GLY A 22 14.31 -0.91 8.88
N LEU A 23 13.29 -0.67 8.05
CA LEU A 23 12.14 -1.54 7.88
C LEU A 23 12.41 -2.60 6.81
N ALA A 24 11.95 -3.83 7.05
CA ALA A 24 11.84 -4.82 5.99
C ALA A 24 10.72 -4.41 5.02
N PHE A 25 10.96 -4.60 3.72
CA PHE A 25 10.00 -4.27 2.68
C PHE A 25 9.79 -5.47 1.74
N ASN A 26 8.66 -6.13 1.92
CA ASN A 26 8.30 -7.34 1.17
C ASN A 26 7.36 -6.97 0.02
N GLN A 27 7.67 -7.44 -1.18
CA GLN A 27 6.81 -7.27 -2.35
C GLN A 27 6.62 -8.63 -3.01
N LEU A 28 5.35 -8.99 -3.24
CA LEU A 28 4.98 -10.21 -3.96
C LEU A 28 3.92 -9.86 -5.00
N VAL A 29 4.16 -10.27 -6.24
CA VAL A 29 3.20 -10.16 -7.33
C VAL A 29 3.05 -11.55 -7.92
N GLU A 30 1.90 -12.17 -7.68
CA GLU A 30 1.63 -13.56 -8.06
C GLU A 30 1.73 -13.77 -9.59
N ASN A 31 2.06 -14.99 -9.98
CA ASN A 31 2.31 -15.33 -11.39
C ASN A 31 1.03 -15.66 -12.18
N ASP A 32 -0.08 -15.90 -11.49
CA ASP A 32 -1.39 -16.21 -12.09
C ASP A 32 -2.17 -14.96 -12.54
N LEU A 33 -1.57 -13.78 -12.40
CA LEU A 33 -2.17 -12.52 -12.81
C LEU A 33 -2.25 -12.41 -14.34
N PRO A 34 -3.33 -11.82 -14.89
CA PRO A 34 -3.40 -11.45 -16.29
C PRO A 34 -2.24 -10.52 -16.67
N ALA A 35 -1.56 -10.83 -17.78
CA ALA A 35 -0.44 -10.02 -18.27
C ALA A 35 -0.84 -8.56 -18.57
N TRP A 36 -2.10 -8.33 -18.94
CA TRP A 36 -2.61 -7.00 -19.27
C TRP A 36 -3.99 -6.76 -18.67
N ILE A 37 -4.13 -5.58 -18.06
CA ILE A 37 -5.40 -5.10 -17.51
C ILE A 37 -5.80 -3.80 -18.22
N LYS A 38 -7.08 -3.67 -18.53
CA LYS A 38 -7.65 -2.42 -19.03
C LYS A 38 -7.99 -1.52 -17.83
N GLY A 39 -7.37 -0.34 -17.76
CA GLY A 39 -7.58 0.60 -16.65
C GLY A 39 -6.66 1.81 -16.74
N ASP A 40 -6.81 2.73 -15.79
CA ASP A 40 -5.96 3.93 -15.63
C ASP A 40 -4.79 3.60 -14.69
N SER A 41 -3.60 3.42 -15.28
CA SER A 41 -2.38 3.10 -14.54
C SER A 41 -1.92 4.23 -13.62
N ALA A 42 -2.16 5.50 -14.00
CA ALA A 42 -1.74 6.65 -13.21
C ALA A 42 -2.56 6.74 -11.92
N ARG A 43 -3.89 6.51 -12.01
CA ARG A 43 -4.75 6.44 -10.82
C ARG A 43 -4.40 5.27 -9.92
N LEU A 44 -4.14 4.10 -10.47
CA LEU A 44 -3.73 2.94 -9.67
C LEU A 44 -2.40 3.20 -8.95
N LEU A 45 -1.41 3.73 -9.67
CA LEU A 45 -0.12 4.13 -9.11
C LEU A 45 -0.30 5.13 -7.95
N GLN A 46 -1.17 6.13 -8.10
CA GLN A 46 -1.46 7.10 -7.04
C GLN A 46 -2.08 6.44 -5.80
N VAL A 47 -3.01 5.50 -5.97
CA VAL A 47 -3.61 4.76 -4.85
C VAL A 47 -2.56 3.93 -4.12
N VAL A 48 -1.73 3.17 -4.85
CA VAL A 48 -0.67 2.34 -4.25
C VAL A 48 0.35 3.21 -3.51
N LEU A 49 0.82 4.30 -4.12
CA LEU A 49 1.73 5.25 -3.48
C LEU A 49 1.18 5.80 -2.17
N ASN A 50 -0.10 6.19 -2.14
CA ASN A 50 -0.72 6.73 -0.94
C ASN A 50 -0.81 5.71 0.20
N LEU A 51 -1.23 4.47 -0.12
CA LEU A 51 -1.40 3.43 0.88
C LEU A 51 -0.05 2.94 1.42
N VAL A 52 0.91 2.64 0.54
CA VAL A 52 2.25 2.19 0.94
C VAL A 52 3.02 3.32 1.63
N GLY A 53 2.87 4.57 1.18
CA GLY A 53 3.44 5.73 1.83
C GLY A 53 2.91 5.90 3.26
N ASN A 54 1.61 5.67 3.49
CA ASN A 54 1.04 5.67 4.83
C ASN A 54 1.58 4.55 5.71
N ALA A 55 1.76 3.34 5.17
CA ALA A 55 2.34 2.19 5.87
C ALA A 55 3.79 2.47 6.32
N VAL A 56 4.64 2.92 5.40
CA VAL A 56 6.05 3.29 5.70
C VAL A 56 6.12 4.45 6.70
N LYS A 57 5.25 5.46 6.58
CA LYS A 57 5.19 6.59 7.51
C LYS A 57 4.83 6.14 8.93
N SER A 58 3.88 5.22 9.06
CA SER A 58 3.27 4.84 10.35
C SER A 58 3.97 3.70 11.08
N THR A 59 4.86 2.99 10.37
CA THR A 59 5.66 1.88 10.92
C THR A 59 7.04 2.38 11.32
N ASN A 60 7.43 2.17 12.58
CA ASN A 60 8.74 2.62 13.10
C ASN A 60 9.78 1.49 13.17
N SER A 61 9.33 0.24 13.21
CA SER A 61 10.17 -0.95 13.25
C SER A 61 9.39 -2.14 12.67
N GLY A 62 10.09 -3.14 12.15
CA GLY A 62 9.48 -4.35 11.59
C GLY A 62 9.34 -4.28 10.08
N GLU A 63 8.14 -4.54 9.54
CA GLU A 63 7.95 -4.73 8.10
C GLU A 63 6.73 -4.02 7.52
N VAL A 64 6.84 -3.74 6.22
CA VAL A 64 5.74 -3.38 5.32
C VAL A 64 5.71 -4.41 4.20
N SER A 65 4.52 -4.92 3.86
CA SER A 65 4.32 -5.88 2.78
C SER A 65 3.31 -5.37 1.75
N VAL A 66 3.60 -5.64 0.48
CA VAL A 66 2.71 -5.38 -0.66
C VAL A 66 2.54 -6.68 -1.44
N ILE A 67 1.31 -7.19 -1.45
CA ILE A 67 0.96 -8.44 -2.13
C ILE A 67 -0.09 -8.15 -3.20
N VAL A 68 0.13 -8.66 -4.40
CA VAL A 68 -0.81 -8.57 -5.52
C VAL A 68 -1.18 -9.98 -5.95
N ASP A 69 -2.46 -10.32 -5.80
CA ASP A 69 -3.01 -11.64 -6.11
C ASP A 69 -4.38 -11.53 -6.79
N THR A 70 -4.94 -12.68 -7.16
CA THR A 70 -6.34 -12.78 -7.58
C THR A 70 -7.21 -13.24 -6.42
N ALA A 71 -8.38 -12.62 -6.26
CA ALA A 71 -9.40 -13.02 -5.28
C ALA A 71 -10.79 -12.83 -5.87
N LEU A 72 -11.59 -13.91 -5.92
CA LEU A 72 -12.95 -13.88 -6.46
C LEU A 72 -13.03 -13.22 -7.85
N GLU A 73 -12.15 -13.66 -8.77
CA GLU A 73 -12.03 -13.15 -10.14
C GLU A 73 -11.66 -11.66 -10.26
N ARG A 74 -11.17 -11.06 -9.17
CA ARG A 74 -10.69 -9.68 -9.14
C ARG A 74 -9.21 -9.65 -8.79
N ILE A 75 -8.54 -8.62 -9.28
CA ILE A 75 -7.23 -8.26 -8.75
C ILE A 75 -7.39 -7.71 -7.35
N CYS A 76 -6.61 -8.22 -6.41
CA CYS A 76 -6.52 -7.70 -5.07
C CYS A 76 -5.08 -7.23 -4.82
N THR A 77 -4.95 -6.01 -4.30
CA THR A 77 -3.68 -5.45 -3.85
C THR A 77 -3.79 -5.23 -2.35
N LYS A 78 -3.01 -5.99 -1.59
CA LYS A 78 -2.97 -5.97 -0.13
C LYS A 78 -1.73 -5.23 0.31
N ILE A 79 -1.92 -4.25 1.19
CA ILE A 79 -0.84 -3.54 1.87
C ILE A 79 -0.99 -3.87 3.34
N SER A 80 0.07 -4.31 3.99
CA SER A 80 0.06 -4.63 5.43
C SER A 80 1.30 -4.10 6.10
N ASP A 81 1.12 -3.61 7.32
CA ASP A 81 2.17 -3.00 8.14
C ASP A 81 1.93 -3.31 9.62
N ILE A 82 2.97 -3.12 10.43
CA ILE A 82 2.90 -3.33 11.89
C ILE A 82 2.95 -2.02 12.68
N GLY A 83 2.52 -0.92 12.06
CA GLY A 83 2.48 0.39 12.70
C GLY A 83 1.45 0.50 13.81
N ILE A 84 1.22 1.75 14.25
CA ILE A 84 0.32 2.08 15.38
C ILE A 84 -1.16 1.66 15.17
N GLY A 85 -1.52 1.22 13.98
CA GLY A 85 -2.88 0.89 13.60
C GLY A 85 -3.80 2.12 13.50
N ILE A 86 -5.07 1.85 13.21
CA ILE A 86 -6.10 2.89 13.09
C ILE A 86 -7.14 2.67 14.19
N PRO A 87 -7.39 3.66 15.07
CA PRO A 87 -8.42 3.54 16.10
C PRO A 87 -9.80 3.21 15.50
N THR A 88 -10.54 2.27 16.10
CA THR A 88 -11.84 1.80 15.57
C THR A 88 -12.83 2.92 15.28
N LYS A 89 -12.85 3.97 16.13
CA LYS A 89 -13.72 5.15 15.94
C LYS A 89 -13.38 5.96 14.69
N ALA A 90 -12.12 5.93 14.24
CA ALA A 90 -11.66 6.64 13.06
C ALA A 90 -11.79 5.80 11.77
N GLN A 91 -11.97 4.48 11.87
CA GLN A 91 -12.04 3.59 10.70
C GLN A 91 -13.24 3.92 9.79
N ALA A 92 -14.37 4.30 10.37
CA ALA A 92 -15.59 4.60 9.62
C ALA A 92 -15.47 5.85 8.72
N SER A 93 -14.61 6.80 9.07
CA SER A 93 -14.45 8.07 8.35
C SER A 93 -13.16 8.15 7.52
N LEU A 94 -12.38 7.06 7.39
CA LEU A 94 -11.10 7.06 6.66
C LEU A 94 -11.20 7.52 5.20
N PHE A 95 -12.35 7.28 4.58
CA PHE A 95 -12.58 7.60 3.17
C PHE A 95 -13.47 8.84 2.99
N GLU A 96 -13.83 9.52 4.08
CA GLU A 96 -14.50 10.81 3.99
C GLU A 96 -13.50 11.87 3.50
N PRO A 97 -13.90 12.74 2.55
CA PRO A 97 -13.04 13.82 2.09
C PRO A 97 -12.53 14.68 3.27
N TYR A 98 -11.24 15.01 3.24
CA TYR A 98 -10.57 15.88 4.23
C TYR A 98 -10.45 15.30 5.66
N VAL A 99 -10.83 14.04 5.89
CA VAL A 99 -10.63 13.39 7.18
C VAL A 99 -9.27 12.70 7.21
N GLN A 100 -8.48 13.04 8.23
CA GLN A 100 -7.24 12.35 8.56
C GLN A 100 -7.39 11.83 9.98
N ALA A 101 -7.07 10.54 10.23
CA ALA A 101 -7.02 9.99 11.58
C ALA A 101 -5.96 10.79 12.36
N SER A 102 -6.41 11.80 13.09
CA SER A 102 -5.55 12.78 13.74
C SER A 102 -4.72 12.10 14.83
N LYS A 103 -3.42 12.38 14.83
CA LYS A 103 -2.52 12.07 15.94
C LYS A 103 -2.88 13.01 17.10
N THR A 104 -3.83 12.62 17.93
CA THR A 104 -3.92 13.15 19.28
C THR A 104 -3.12 12.21 20.18
N LEU A 105 -1.80 12.44 20.27
CA LEU A 105 -1.07 12.05 21.47
C LEU A 105 -1.34 13.14 22.51
N PRO A 106 -1.62 12.78 23.78
CA PRO A 106 -1.87 13.72 24.86
C PRO A 106 -0.65 14.59 25.19
#